data_AF-C4R695-F1
#
_entry.id   AF-C4R695-F1
#
_cell.length_a   1.000
_cell.length_b   1.000
_cell.length_c   1.000
_cell.angle_alpha   90.00
_cell.angle_beta   90.00
_cell.angle_gamma   90.00
#
_symmetry.space_group_name_H-M   'P 1'
#
loop_
_entity.id
_entity.type
_entity.pdbx_description
1 polymer ?
#
loop_
_entity_poly.entity_id
_entity_poly.type
_entity_poly.pdbx_seq_one_letter_code
_entity_poly.pdbx_strand_id
1 'polypeptide(L)'
;MGNDGLSKTTLARLFHTVAFEEPDTRISSKTLELSIEYLKIFTKEAVIRADEVRRDRNGQVRSKYNIKLENVEDQPIENTDSNGGILDVNHLSQISGSLILDF
;
A
#
# COMPACT_ATOMS: atom_id res chain seq x y z
N MET A 1 5.98 -1.05 23.28
CA MET A 1 4.88 -1.16 22.29
C MET A 1 5.15 -0.13 21.21
N GLY A 2 5.32 -0.60 19.97
CA GLY A 2 6.05 0.09 18.91
C GLY A 2 5.55 1.49 18.59
N ASN A 3 6.51 2.42 18.47
CA ASN A 3 6.32 3.81 18.09
C ASN A 3 6.33 3.97 16.55
N ASP A 4 5.91 2.94 15.80
CA ASP A 4 6.03 2.86 14.33
C ASP A 4 4.81 3.49 13.61
N GLY A 5 4.12 4.42 14.27
CA GLY A 5 2.90 5.06 13.79
C GLY A 5 3.08 6.56 13.55
N LEU A 6 2.18 7.15 12.75
CA LEU A 6 2.14 8.60 12.54
C LEU A 6 1.97 9.30 13.90
N SER A 7 2.81 10.30 14.19
CA SER A 7 2.71 11.05 15.46
C SER A 7 1.40 11.84 15.53
N LYS A 8 0.74 11.80 16.70
CA LYS A 8 -0.46 12.60 17.00
C LYS A 8 -0.23 14.08 16.70
N THR A 9 0.93 14.60 17.09
CA THR A 9 1.29 16.01 16.87
C THR A 9 1.39 16.32 15.38
N THR A 10 1.91 15.40 14.57
CA THR A 10 2.02 15.58 13.12
C THR A 10 0.65 15.58 12.46
N LEU A 11 -0.22 14.61 12.79
CA LEU A 11 -1.55 14.55 12.20
C LEU A 11 -2.43 15.74 12.62
N ALA A 12 -2.34 16.17 13.90
CA ALA A 12 -3.04 17.36 14.36
C ALA A 12 -2.61 18.62 13.60
N ARG A 13 -1.30 18.80 13.38
CA ARG A 13 -0.79 19.90 12.56
C ARG A 13 -1.30 19.80 11.13
N LEU A 14 -1.26 18.62 10.52
CA LEU A 14 -1.76 18.41 9.17
C LEU A 14 -3.22 18.89 9.07
N PHE A 15 -4.10 18.42 9.95
CA PHE A 15 -5.51 18.81 9.95
C PHE A 15 -5.71 20.32 10.09
N HIS A 16 -5.02 20.97 11.01
CA HIS A 16 -5.09 22.43 11.16
C HIS A 16 -4.49 23.21 9.98
N THR A 17 -3.52 22.64 9.25
CA THR A 17 -2.87 23.33 8.13
C THR A 17 -3.62 23.18 6.80
N VAL A 18 -4.27 22.04 6.55
CA VAL A 18 -4.81 21.72 5.22
C VAL A 18 -6.23 21.16 5.20
N ALA A 19 -6.77 20.68 6.33
CA ALA A 19 -8.08 20.01 6.34
C ALA A 19 -9.20 20.87 6.92
N PHE A 20 -8.92 21.66 7.95
CA PHE A 20 -9.91 22.53 8.56
C PHE A 20 -9.96 23.87 7.84
N GLU A 21 -11.14 24.23 7.34
CA GLU A 21 -11.39 25.52 6.71
C GLU A 21 -11.42 26.64 7.75
N GLU A 22 -12.05 26.37 8.90
CA GLU A 22 -12.18 27.33 10.00
C GLU A 22 -11.00 27.21 11.00
N PRO A 23 -10.26 28.29 11.29
CA PRO A 23 -9.06 28.26 12.15
C PRO A 23 -9.29 27.80 13.58
N ASP A 24 -10.51 27.94 14.10
CA ASP A 24 -10.89 27.58 15.47
C ASP A 24 -11.40 26.14 15.60
N THR A 25 -11.54 25.41 14.49
CA THR A 25 -11.93 24.00 14.48
C THR A 25 -11.01 23.19 15.37
N ARG A 26 -11.57 22.46 16.35
CA ARG A 26 -10.82 21.58 17.24
C ARG A 26 -11.21 20.13 17.04
N ILE A 27 -10.23 19.24 17.14
CA ILE A 27 -10.41 17.80 17.10
C ILE A 27 -10.14 17.19 18.47
N SER A 28 -10.99 16.25 18.89
CA SER A 28 -10.78 15.53 20.15
C SER A 28 -9.58 14.59 20.03
N SER A 29 -8.86 14.34 21.14
CA SER A 29 -7.72 13.40 21.15
C SER A 29 -8.13 12.00 20.69
N LYS A 30 -9.33 11.54 21.08
CA LYS A 30 -9.83 10.20 20.71
C LYS A 30 -10.14 10.11 19.22
N THR A 31 -10.72 11.16 18.63
CA THR A 31 -10.95 11.25 17.18
C THR A 31 -9.63 11.26 16.43
N LEU A 32 -8.65 12.02 16.91
CA LEU A 32 -7.31 12.08 16.33
C LEU A 32 -6.61 10.71 16.35
N GLU A 33 -6.72 9.97 17.45
CA GLU A 33 -6.20 8.60 17.56
C GLU A 33 -6.88 7.65 16.57
N LEU A 34 -8.20 7.76 16.39
CA LEU A 34 -8.92 6.97 15.41
C LEU A 34 -8.50 7.30 13.97
N SER A 35 -8.28 8.58 13.66
CA SER A 35 -7.77 9.01 12.36
C SER A 35 -6.38 8.45 12.06
N ILE A 36 -5.52 8.29 13.07
CA ILE A 36 -4.20 7.63 12.91
C ILE A 36 -4.37 6.17 12.51
N GLU A 37 -5.22 5.43 13.21
CA GLU A 37 -5.45 4.02 12.87
C GLU A 37 -6.13 3.88 11.52
N TYR A 38 -7.04 4.78 11.15
CA TYR A 38 -7.64 4.82 9.82
C TYR A 38 -6.58 5.04 8.71
N LEU A 39 -5.69 6.02 8.87
CA LEU A 39 -4.61 6.27 7.89
C LEU A 39 -3.65 5.08 7.77
N LYS A 40 -3.41 4.38 8.88
CA LYS A 40 -2.61 3.16 8.90
C LYS A 40 -3.29 2.02 8.15
N ILE A 41 -4.60 1.85 8.31
CA ILE A 41 -5.38 0.87 7.53
C ILE A 41 -5.32 1.23 6.05
N PHE A 42 -5.58 2.49 5.70
CA PHE A 42 -5.48 2.97 4.31
C PHE A 42 -4.11 2.68 3.68
N THR A 43 -3.03 2.99 4.39
CA THR A 43 -1.66 2.78 3.90
C THR A 43 -1.37 1.28 3.71
N LYS A 44 -1.83 0.43 4.63
CA LYS A 44 -1.67 -1.02 4.53
C LYS A 44 -2.43 -1.59 3.35
N GLU A 45 -3.68 -1.20 3.16
CA GLU A 45 -4.50 -1.63 2.02
C GLU A 45 -3.87 -1.21 0.69
N ALA A 46 -3.37 0.02 0.61
CA ALA A 46 -2.66 0.51 -0.58
C ALA A 46 -1.45 -0.38 -0.93
N VAL A 47 -0.64 -0.73 0.06
CA VAL A 47 0.56 -1.57 -0.13
C VAL A 47 0.19 -3.00 -0.51
N ILE A 48 -0.78 -3.60 0.18
CA ILE A 48 -1.20 -4.99 -0.05
C ILE A 48 -1.78 -5.14 -1.46
N ARG A 49 -2.72 -4.27 -1.85
CA ARG A 49 -3.36 -4.33 -3.18
C ARG A 49 -2.38 -4.01 -4.31
N ALA A 50 -1.46 -3.08 -4.11
CA ALA A 50 -0.40 -2.83 -5.08
C ALA A 50 0.53 -4.06 -5.22
N ASP A 51 0.82 -4.76 -4.13
CA ASP A 51 1.59 -6.01 -4.17
C ASP A 51 0.83 -7.16 -4.83
N GLU A 52 -0.49 -7.26 -4.65
CA GLU A 52 -1.35 -8.19 -5.39
C GLU A 52 -1.23 -7.97 -6.91
N VAL A 53 -1.34 -6.71 -7.37
CA VAL A 53 -1.17 -6.38 -8.80
C VAL A 53 0.21 -6.78 -9.31
N ARG A 54 1.27 -6.57 -8.53
CA ARG A 54 2.63 -7.00 -8.88
C ARG A 54 2.70 -8.53 -9.05
N ARG A 55 2.12 -9.28 -8.11
CA ARG A 55 2.11 -10.76 -8.15
C ARG A 55 1.30 -11.30 -9.32
N ASP A 56 0.13 -10.73 -9.59
CA ASP A 56 -0.74 -11.15 -10.69
C ASP A 56 -0.07 -10.91 -12.05
N ARG A 57 0.61 -9.78 -12.23
CA ARG A 57 1.38 -9.50 -13.45
C ARG A 57 2.48 -10.52 -13.67
N ASN A 58 3.22 -10.89 -12.61
CA ASN A 58 4.26 -11.92 -12.69
C ASN A 58 3.66 -13.31 -13.00
N GLY A 59 2.48 -13.63 -12.46
CA GLY A 59 1.74 -14.85 -12.76
C GLY A 59 1.24 -14.92 -14.20
N GLN A 60 0.71 -13.81 -14.75
CA GLN A 60 0.23 -13.74 -16.13
C GLN A 60 1.35 -13.85 -17.16
N VAL A 61 2.53 -13.27 -16.90
CA VAL A 61 3.71 -13.45 -17.77
C VAL A 61 4.08 -14.94 -17.85
N ARG A 62 4.14 -15.64 -16.72
CA ARG A 62 4.42 -17.08 -16.69
C ARG A 62 3.40 -17.93 -17.45
N SER A 63 2.11 -17.57 -17.42
CA SER A 63 1.07 -18.31 -18.15
C SER A 63 1.06 -18.00 -19.66
N LYS A 64 1.40 -16.76 -20.06
CA LYS A 64 1.44 -16.34 -21.47
C LYS A 64 2.60 -16.97 -22.24
N TYR A 65 3.73 -17.21 -21.56
CA TYR A 65 4.83 -18.03 -22.09
C TYR A 65 4.67 -19.44 -21.55
N ASN A 66 3.86 -20.25 -22.22
CA ASN A 66 3.57 -21.66 -21.87
C ASN A 66 4.83 -22.54 -22.03
N ILE A 67 5.91 -22.25 -21.29
CA ILE A 67 7.13 -23.06 -21.26
C ILE A 67 6.83 -24.21 -20.31
N LYS A 68 6.37 -25.33 -20.87
CA LYS A 68 6.50 -26.63 -20.19
C LYS A 68 7.99 -26.92 -20.05
N LEU A 69 8.57 -26.52 -18.91
CA LEU A 69 9.87 -27.03 -18.47
C LEU A 69 9.63 -28.45 -17.96
N GLU A 70 9.53 -29.40 -18.89
CA GLU A 70 9.61 -30.82 -18.54
C GLU A 70 11.05 -31.06 -18.06
N ASN A 71 11.20 -31.35 -16.77
CA ASN A 71 12.44 -31.76 -16.07
C ASN A 71 13.34 -30.64 -15.54
N VAL A 72 12.85 -29.84 -14.59
CA VAL A 72 13.74 -29.25 -13.58
C VAL A 72 13.12 -29.53 -12.21
N GLU A 73 13.82 -30.34 -11.41
CA GLU A 73 13.50 -30.60 -10.00
C GLU A 73 13.24 -29.27 -9.26
N ASP A 74 12.33 -29.29 -8.28
CA ASP A 74 11.93 -28.17 -7.40
C ASP A 74 13.16 -27.49 -6.76
N GLN A 75 13.81 -26.62 -7.52
CA GLN A 75 14.71 -25.62 -7.00
C GLN A 75 13.87 -24.38 -6.73
N PRO A 76 13.98 -23.75 -5.55
CA PRO A 76 13.42 -22.43 -5.35
C PRO A 76 14.16 -21.50 -6.31
N ILE A 77 13.52 -21.20 -7.44
CA ILE A 77 14.05 -20.26 -8.41
C ILE A 77 14.11 -18.91 -7.70
N GLU A 78 15.29 -18.54 -7.20
CA GLU A 78 15.62 -17.17 -6.86
C GLU A 78 15.45 -16.36 -8.15
N ASN A 79 14.29 -15.71 -8.28
CA ASN A 79 13.98 -14.88 -9.42
C ASN A 79 14.92 -13.66 -9.36
N THR A 80 16.05 -13.73 -10.05
CA THR A 80 16.84 -12.56 -10.44
C THR A 80 16.15 -11.80 -11.57
N ASP A 81 14.87 -11.48 -11.39
CA ASP A 81 14.26 -10.36 -12.10
C ASP A 81 14.67 -9.13 -11.29
N SER A 82 15.64 -8.37 -11.78
CA SER A 82 16.15 -7.16 -11.12
C SER A 82 15.07 -6.11 -10.80
N ASN A 83 13.83 -6.28 -11.29
CA ASN A 83 12.65 -5.49 -10.95
C ASN A 83 11.42 -6.30 -10.45
N GLY A 84 11.45 -7.64 -10.45
CA GLY A 84 10.25 -8.47 -10.20
C GLY A 84 9.79 -8.50 -8.74
N GLY A 85 10.71 -8.24 -7.81
CA GLY A 85 10.46 -8.19 -6.37
C GLY A 85 10.15 -6.79 -5.81
N ILE A 86 10.24 -5.74 -6.62
CA ILE A 86 10.13 -4.35 -6.15
C ILE A 86 8.70 -3.85 -6.39
N LEU A 87 8.10 -3.29 -5.34
CA LEU A 87 6.83 -2.59 -5.44
C LEU A 87 7.06 -1.19 -6.04
N ASP A 88 6.72 -1.03 -7.32
CA ASP A 88 6.82 0.23 -8.06
C ASP A 88 5.51 1.05 -8.09
N VAL A 89 5.62 2.36 -8.36
CA VAL A 89 4.52 3.33 -8.46
C VAL A 89 3.45 2.94 -9.47
N ASN A 90 3.83 2.20 -10.51
CA ASN A 90 2.92 1.70 -11.52
C ASN A 90 1.88 0.72 -10.96
N HIS A 91 2.22 -0.05 -9.91
CA HIS A 91 1.28 -0.98 -9.27
C HIS A 91 0.26 -0.22 -8.41
N LEU A 92 0.71 0.79 -7.66
CA LEU A 92 -0.17 1.66 -6.89
C LEU A 92 -1.10 2.46 -7.80
N SER A 93 -0.58 3.00 -8.91
CA SER A 93 -1.37 3.77 -9.87
C SER A 93 -2.49 2.96 -10.54
N GLN A 94 -2.33 1.63 -10.67
CA GLN A 94 -3.38 0.77 -11.23
C GLN A 94 -4.55 0.59 -10.26
N ILE A 95 -4.29 0.59 -8.96
CA ILE A 95 -5.31 0.37 -7.92
C ILE A 95 -5.83 1.66 -7.30
N SER A 96 -5.17 2.80 -7.52
CA SER A 96 -5.47 4.06 -6.82
C SER A 96 -6.91 4.52 -7.00
N GLY A 97 -7.48 4.37 -8.20
CA GLY A 97 -8.87 4.72 -8.46
C GLY A 97 -9.86 3.90 -7.63
N SER A 98 -9.68 2.58 -7.58
CA SER A 98 -10.52 1.70 -6.76
C SER A 98 -10.27 1.88 -5.26
N LEU A 99 -9.01 2.13 -4.87
CA LEU A 99 -8.63 2.35 -3.49
C LEU A 99 -9.31 3.60 -2.92
N ILE A 100 -9.41 4.68 -3.71
CA ILE A 100 -10.09 5.91 -3.28
C ILE A 100 -11.59 5.71 -3.16
N LEU A 101 -12.21 4.86 -3.98
CA LEU A 101 -13.66 4.60 -3.89
C LEU A 101 -14.07 3.85 -2.62
N ASP A 102 -13.14 3.09 -2.02
CA ASP A 102 -13.39 2.33 -0.79
C ASP A 102 -13.29 3.20 0.48
N PHE A 103 -12.79 4.44 0.38
CA PHE A 103 -12.47 5.34 1.50
C PHE A 103 -13.21 6.68 1.38
#